data_AF-A0A072PEZ5-F1
#
_entry.id   AF-A0A072PEZ5-F1
#
_cell.length_a   1.000
_cell.length_b   1.000
_cell.length_c   1.000
_cell.angle_alpha   90.00
_cell.angle_beta   90.00
_cell.angle_gamma   90.00
#
_symmetry.space_group_name_H-M   'P 1'
#
loop_
_entity.id
_entity.type
_entity.pdbx_description
1 polymer ?
#
loop_
_entity_poly.entity_id
_entity_poly.type
_entity_poly.pdbx_seq_one_letter_code
_entity_poly.pdbx_strand_id
1 'polypeptide(L)'
;MLGQRSIGLLVVNKQLYDELIIHLCQLFTLSLYIDPTAPDTEFQILNSKGESWGPTRSLKSHHLDHQLFKGMKVDRFKEIKISVGPTNPAYPGQLVRAWLQVTRLVNALSAVWKNPHRIPASFLDIRLPIRSTVGGISAFQQYLSDLQKCTTGNGVTRTLPTTRAFRVGRHGVASDIGILLIPFLRIRTQRLHIDLPTHRAAARCAVDDQIEDLQADTTSTVPFGLNSGWPVNYHDSLIMRQEGAMSLWLDDLLDNMKGATARYLQPDRFETWCDVYKRNLGQCLFGYKSGTRTVGGAASV
;
A
#
# COMPACT_ATOMS: atom_id res chain seq x y z
N MET A 1 27.04 2.63 -23.98
CA MET A 1 28.17 1.75 -23.62
C MET A 1 29.18 2.33 -22.62
N LEU A 2 29.33 3.66 -22.50
CA LEU A 2 30.22 4.27 -21.48
C LEU A 2 29.75 4.05 -20.03
N GLY A 3 28.44 4.10 -19.75
CA GLY A 3 27.91 3.94 -18.38
C GLY A 3 28.09 2.56 -17.74
N GLN A 4 28.19 1.47 -18.53
CA GLN A 4 28.42 0.12 -17.98
C GLN A 4 29.88 -0.09 -17.55
N ARG A 5 30.84 0.53 -18.25
CA ARG A 5 32.28 0.40 -17.91
C ARG A 5 32.65 1.20 -16.65
N SER A 6 32.02 2.35 -16.42
CA SER A 6 32.26 3.16 -15.22
C SER A 6 31.63 2.57 -13.96
N ILE A 7 30.48 1.89 -14.05
CA ILE A 7 29.90 1.16 -12.90
C ILE A 7 30.79 -0.03 -12.51
N GLY A 8 31.39 -0.73 -13.48
CA GLY A 8 32.33 -1.82 -13.22
C GLY A 8 33.57 -1.37 -12.42
N LEU A 9 34.11 -0.18 -12.71
CA LEU A 9 35.24 0.41 -11.96
C LEU A 9 34.83 0.82 -10.54
N LEU A 10 33.60 1.26 -10.33
CA LEU A 10 33.08 1.57 -9.00
C LEU A 10 32.93 0.32 -8.14
N VAL A 11 32.46 -0.79 -8.70
CA VAL A 11 32.35 -2.07 -7.97
C VAL A 11 33.72 -2.58 -7.49
N VAL A 12 34.79 -2.29 -8.22
CA VAL A 12 36.16 -2.67 -7.86
C VAL A 12 36.76 -1.78 -6.75
N ASN A 13 36.29 -0.54 -6.60
CA ASN A 13 36.73 0.39 -5.55
C ASN A 13 35.60 0.70 -4.57
N LYS A 14 35.55 -0.09 -3.49
CA LYS A 14 34.51 0.01 -2.44
C LYS A 14 34.37 1.42 -1.84
N GLN A 15 35.46 2.17 -1.68
CA GLN A 15 35.41 3.54 -1.17
C GLN A 15 34.70 4.48 -2.15
N LEU A 16 35.07 4.45 -3.43
CA LEU A 16 34.40 5.25 -4.46
C LEU A 16 32.93 4.83 -4.66
N TYR A 17 32.64 3.54 -4.52
CA TYR A 17 31.26 3.05 -4.53
C TYR A 17 30.45 3.63 -3.37
N ASP A 18 30.95 3.56 -2.14
CA ASP A 18 30.24 4.05 -0.96
C ASP A 18 30.00 5.57 -1.00
N GLU A 19 30.93 6.33 -1.60
CA GLU A 19 30.78 7.78 -1.84
C GLU A 19 29.76 8.09 -2.93
N LEU A 20 29.85 7.42 -4.09
CA LEU A 20 29.02 7.75 -5.25
C LEU A 20 27.63 7.13 -5.21
N ILE A 21 27.44 6.01 -4.50
CA ILE A 21 26.13 5.34 -4.43
C ILE A 21 25.05 6.25 -3.84
N ILE A 22 25.41 7.17 -2.93
CA ILE A 22 24.48 8.14 -2.36
C ILE A 22 23.96 9.09 -3.47
N HIS A 23 24.88 9.66 -4.25
CA HIS A 23 24.53 10.56 -5.35
C HIS A 23 23.80 9.84 -6.48
N LEU A 24 24.19 8.60 -6.78
CA LEU A 24 23.52 7.77 -7.78
C LEU A 24 22.08 7.48 -7.35
N CYS A 25 21.83 7.05 -6.10
CA CYS A 25 20.48 6.80 -5.61
C CYS A 25 19.56 8.03 -5.76
N GLN A 26 20.08 9.25 -5.54
CA GLN A 26 19.33 10.50 -5.73
C GLN A 26 18.97 10.81 -7.19
N LEU A 27 19.51 10.07 -8.17
CA LEU A 27 19.18 10.18 -9.58
C LEU A 27 18.20 9.09 -10.05
N PHE A 28 17.97 8.04 -9.25
CA PHE A 28 17.12 6.92 -9.63
C PHE A 28 15.71 7.03 -9.04
N THR A 29 14.74 6.67 -9.87
CA THR A 29 13.36 6.40 -9.47
C THR A 29 13.22 4.89 -9.25
N LEU A 30 12.75 4.50 -8.06
CA LEU A 30 12.39 3.11 -7.76
C LEU A 30 10.97 2.84 -8.29
N SER A 31 10.86 2.12 -9.40
CA SER A 31 9.57 1.73 -9.97
C SER A 31 9.16 0.34 -9.48
N LEU A 32 7.95 0.25 -8.94
CA LEU A 32 7.33 -0.97 -8.42
C LEU A 32 6.01 -1.21 -9.18
N TYR A 33 5.76 -2.46 -9.55
CA TYR A 33 4.55 -2.85 -10.26
C TYR A 33 3.84 -3.99 -9.55
N ILE A 34 2.54 -3.78 -9.31
CA ILE A 34 1.63 -4.74 -8.73
C ILE A 34 0.77 -5.30 -9.85
N ASP A 35 0.84 -6.61 -10.06
CA ASP A 35 0.01 -7.34 -11.00
C ASP A 35 -1.12 -8.07 -10.25
N PRO A 36 -2.39 -7.61 -10.36
CA PRO A 36 -3.53 -8.26 -9.73
C PRO A 36 -3.84 -9.66 -10.29
N THR A 37 -3.31 -9.98 -11.48
CA THR A 37 -3.53 -11.25 -12.17
C THR A 37 -2.51 -12.32 -11.80
N ALA A 38 -1.44 -11.93 -11.10
CA ALA A 38 -0.38 -12.82 -10.68
C ALA A 38 -0.92 -14.00 -9.86
N PRO A 39 -0.39 -15.22 -10.08
CA PRO A 39 -0.82 -16.40 -9.35
C PRO A 39 -0.49 -16.29 -7.86
N ASP A 40 0.59 -15.58 -7.51
CA ASP A 40 1.07 -15.34 -6.15
C ASP A 40 0.94 -13.86 -5.75
N THR A 41 0.94 -13.57 -4.44
CA THR A 41 1.06 -12.18 -3.94
C THR A 41 2.50 -11.74 -4.11
N GLU A 42 2.76 -10.98 -5.17
CA GLU A 42 4.12 -10.54 -5.52
C GLU A 42 4.13 -9.14 -6.13
N PHE A 43 5.30 -8.52 -6.24
CA PHE A 43 5.48 -7.32 -7.05
C PHE A 43 6.80 -7.38 -7.82
N GLN A 44 6.84 -6.62 -8.90
CA GLN A 44 8.00 -6.50 -9.77
C GLN A 44 8.68 -5.17 -9.53
N ILE A 45 10.02 -5.15 -9.53
CA ILE A 45 10.79 -3.92 -9.62
C ILE A 45 11.00 -3.67 -11.12
N LEU A 46 10.70 -2.47 -11.60
CA LEU A 46 10.86 -2.13 -13.01
C LEU A 46 12.09 -1.24 -13.22
N ASN A 47 12.76 -1.42 -14.35
CA ASN A 47 13.80 -0.51 -14.82
C ASN A 47 13.18 0.74 -15.47
N SER A 48 14.02 1.67 -15.94
CA SER A 48 13.56 2.91 -16.61
C SER A 48 12.80 2.71 -17.91
N LYS A 49 12.86 1.51 -18.50
CA LYS A 49 12.09 1.12 -19.70
C LYS A 49 10.77 0.42 -19.35
N GLY A 50 10.47 0.21 -18.08
CA GLY A 50 9.31 -0.54 -17.63
C GLY A 50 9.49 -2.06 -17.69
N GLU A 51 10.70 -2.56 -17.91
CA GLU A 51 10.99 -4.00 -17.93
C GLU A 51 11.33 -4.49 -16.52
N SER A 52 11.02 -5.75 -16.20
CA SER A 52 11.35 -6.34 -14.90
C SER A 52 12.86 -6.32 -14.63
N TRP A 53 13.23 -5.78 -13.48
CA TRP A 53 14.60 -5.69 -13.00
C TRP A 53 14.82 -6.66 -11.84
N GLY A 54 15.37 -7.83 -12.18
CA GLY A 54 15.64 -8.90 -11.23
C GLY A 54 14.44 -9.85 -11.04
N PRO A 55 14.54 -10.78 -10.07
CA PRO A 55 13.46 -11.73 -9.80
C PRO A 55 12.26 -11.02 -9.16
N THR A 56 11.07 -11.51 -9.46
CA THR A 56 9.85 -11.07 -8.80
C THR A 56 9.95 -11.32 -7.30
N ARG A 57 9.49 -10.35 -6.49
CA ARG A 57 9.55 -10.44 -5.03
C ARG A 57 8.25 -11.00 -4.51
N SER A 58 8.32 -12.24 -4.03
CA SER A 58 7.20 -12.89 -3.37
C SER A 58 6.94 -12.27 -2.00
N LEU A 59 5.67 -12.01 -1.69
CA LEU A 59 5.20 -11.48 -0.43
C LEU A 59 4.54 -12.56 0.44
N LYS A 60 4.72 -13.86 0.18
CA LYS A 60 3.90 -14.96 0.73
C LYS A 60 3.69 -14.96 2.26
N SER A 61 4.59 -14.35 3.05
CA SER A 61 4.39 -14.26 4.49
C SER A 61 3.31 -13.23 4.89
N HIS A 62 2.37 -13.64 5.74
CA HIS A 62 1.47 -12.71 6.47
C HIS A 62 2.14 -12.06 7.69
N HIS A 63 3.37 -12.44 8.02
CA HIS A 63 4.18 -11.67 8.96
C HIS A 63 4.48 -10.31 8.32
N LEU A 64 4.57 -9.26 9.13
CA LEU A 64 5.03 -7.96 8.67
C LEU A 64 6.43 -8.13 8.08
N ASP A 65 6.50 -8.25 6.76
CA ASP A 65 7.76 -8.47 6.07
C ASP A 65 8.48 -7.14 5.89
N HIS A 66 9.00 -6.64 7.02
CA HIS A 66 9.93 -5.52 7.03
C HIS A 66 11.26 -5.88 6.33
N GLN A 67 11.45 -7.13 5.89
CA GLN A 67 12.63 -7.55 5.15
C GLN A 67 12.46 -7.39 3.64
N LEU A 68 11.30 -6.92 3.17
CA LEU A 68 11.05 -6.81 1.74
C LEU A 68 12.13 -5.99 1.02
N PHE A 69 12.55 -4.89 1.65
CA PHE A 69 13.61 -4.02 1.19
C PHE A 69 14.90 -4.22 2.00
N LYS A 70 15.10 -5.37 2.64
CA LYS A 70 16.30 -5.64 3.42
C LYS A 70 17.53 -5.57 2.51
N GLY A 71 18.47 -4.70 2.87
CA GLY A 71 19.65 -4.41 2.07
C GLY A 71 19.45 -3.34 0.98
N MET A 72 18.21 -2.93 0.71
CA MET A 72 17.89 -1.82 -0.18
C MET A 72 17.69 -0.55 0.64
N LYS A 73 18.43 0.51 0.30
CA LYS A 73 18.32 1.81 0.95
C LYS A 73 17.25 2.65 0.26
N VAL A 74 15.98 2.23 0.45
CA VAL A 74 14.81 2.80 -0.25
C VAL A 74 14.65 4.30 0.03
N ASP A 75 15.12 4.75 1.18
CA ASP A 75 15.16 6.14 1.62
C ASP A 75 16.12 7.04 0.83
N ARG A 76 16.98 6.46 0.00
CA ARG A 76 17.96 7.20 -0.81
C ARG A 76 17.51 7.46 -2.24
N PHE A 77 16.42 6.83 -2.69
CA PHE A 77 15.91 7.06 -4.04
C PHE A 77 15.22 8.42 -4.12
N LYS A 78 15.30 9.05 -5.29
CA LYS A 78 14.64 10.33 -5.57
C LYS A 78 13.12 10.25 -5.43
N GLU A 79 12.58 9.12 -5.87
CA GLU A 79 11.15 8.88 -6.06
C GLU A 79 10.88 7.38 -5.97
N ILE A 80 9.70 7.05 -5.47
CA ILE A 80 9.17 5.68 -5.46
C ILE A 80 7.87 5.72 -6.25
N LYS A 81 7.90 5.13 -7.43
CA LYS A 81 6.74 5.01 -8.32
C LYS A 81 6.10 3.65 -8.10
N ILE A 82 4.82 3.62 -7.74
CA ILE A 82 4.08 2.37 -7.55
C ILE A 82 2.92 2.34 -8.55
N SER A 83 2.96 1.38 -9.46
CA SER A 83 1.93 1.17 -10.48
C SER A 83 1.13 -0.08 -10.14
N VAL A 84 -0.19 -0.02 -10.32
CA VAL A 84 -1.10 -1.13 -10.01
C VAL A 84 -1.85 -1.48 -11.28
N GLY A 85 -1.70 -2.73 -11.75
CA GLY A 85 -2.43 -3.24 -12.90
C GLY A 85 -3.95 -3.17 -12.72
N PRO A 86 -4.71 -3.24 -13.82
CA PRO A 86 -6.17 -3.21 -13.75
C PRO A 86 -6.74 -4.47 -13.09
N THR A 87 -7.83 -4.32 -12.34
CA THR A 87 -8.66 -5.44 -11.88
C THR A 87 -9.74 -5.75 -12.92
N ASN A 88 -10.05 -7.02 -13.11
CA ASN A 88 -11.14 -7.45 -13.98
C ASN A 88 -12.41 -7.73 -13.16
N PRO A 89 -13.54 -7.06 -13.44
CA PRO A 89 -14.82 -7.29 -12.74
C PRO A 89 -15.34 -8.72 -12.83
N ALA A 90 -14.99 -9.45 -13.89
CA ALA A 90 -15.35 -10.87 -14.04
C ALA A 90 -14.56 -11.79 -13.09
N TYR A 91 -13.46 -11.30 -12.51
CA TYR A 91 -12.56 -12.06 -11.64
C TYR A 91 -12.31 -11.31 -10.33
N PRO A 92 -13.27 -11.30 -9.39
CA PRO A 92 -13.20 -10.46 -8.19
C PRO A 92 -12.03 -10.76 -7.26
N GLY A 93 -11.46 -11.96 -7.33
CA GLY A 93 -10.22 -12.29 -6.63
C GLY A 93 -9.03 -11.39 -7.02
N GLN A 94 -9.02 -10.77 -8.20
CA GLN A 94 -7.97 -9.83 -8.61
C GLN A 94 -7.93 -8.60 -7.72
N LEU A 95 -9.08 -8.07 -7.30
CA LEU A 95 -9.12 -6.93 -6.37
C LEU A 95 -8.57 -7.32 -4.99
N VAL A 96 -8.91 -8.52 -4.50
CA VAL A 96 -8.36 -9.03 -3.23
C VAL A 96 -6.85 -9.23 -3.32
N ARG A 97 -6.35 -9.78 -4.44
CA ARG A 97 -4.90 -9.93 -4.69
C ARG A 97 -4.20 -8.56 -4.70
N ALA A 98 -4.74 -7.60 -5.43
CA ALA A 98 -4.23 -6.23 -5.47
C ALA A 98 -4.23 -5.58 -4.08
N TRP A 99 -5.31 -5.72 -3.31
CA TRP A 99 -5.40 -5.21 -1.93
C TRP A 99 -4.30 -5.81 -1.04
N LEU A 100 -4.08 -7.12 -1.11
CA LEU A 100 -3.04 -7.80 -0.34
C LEU A 100 -1.64 -7.32 -0.75
N GLN A 101 -1.36 -7.22 -2.05
CA GLN A 101 -0.07 -6.73 -2.57
C GLN A 101 0.18 -5.29 -2.13
N VAL A 102 -0.81 -4.41 -2.30
CA VAL A 102 -0.74 -2.99 -1.91
C VAL A 102 -0.50 -2.87 -0.41
N THR A 103 -1.32 -3.53 0.41
CA THR A 103 -1.23 -3.42 1.89
C THR A 103 0.13 -3.92 2.39
N ARG A 104 0.64 -5.02 1.84
CA ARG A 104 1.98 -5.54 2.20
C ARG A 104 3.10 -4.60 1.75
N LEU A 105 3.01 -4.04 0.55
CA LEU A 105 3.98 -3.06 0.07
C LEU A 105 3.98 -1.81 0.95
N VAL A 106 2.81 -1.26 1.27
CA VAL A 106 2.67 -0.10 2.15
C VAL A 106 3.20 -0.40 3.55
N ASN A 107 2.92 -1.58 4.12
CA ASN A 107 3.50 -2.00 5.40
C ASN A 107 5.04 -1.97 5.40
N ALA A 108 5.69 -2.25 4.27
CA ALA A 108 7.13 -2.17 4.14
C ALA A 108 7.65 -0.73 3.99
N LEU A 109 6.84 0.19 3.47
CA LEU A 109 7.17 1.60 3.25
C LEU A 109 6.75 2.54 4.39
N SER A 110 5.80 2.13 5.22
CA SER A 110 5.22 2.93 6.31
C SER A 110 5.98 2.82 7.63
N ALA A 111 5.81 3.84 8.47
CA ALA A 111 6.27 3.85 9.85
C ALA A 111 5.85 2.56 10.59
N VAL A 112 6.81 1.93 11.27
CA VAL A 112 6.63 0.68 11.99
C VAL A 112 6.58 0.97 13.48
N TRP A 113 5.57 0.49 14.18
CA TRP A 113 5.52 0.56 15.64
C TRP A 113 6.54 -0.42 16.21
N LYS A 114 7.44 0.05 17.08
CA LYS A 114 8.47 -0.81 17.70
C LYS A 114 7.84 -1.95 18.50
N ASN A 115 6.69 -1.67 19.13
CA ASN A 115 5.85 -2.70 19.73
C ASN A 115 4.55 -2.81 18.92
N PRO A 116 4.35 -3.88 18.13
CA PRO A 116 3.16 -4.06 17.30
C PRO A 116 1.89 -4.39 18.11
N HIS A 117 1.96 -4.40 19.44
CA HIS A 117 0.83 -4.69 20.33
C HIS A 117 0.45 -3.49 21.21
N ARG A 118 1.16 -2.36 21.08
CA ARG A 118 0.92 -1.18 21.89
C ARG A 118 0.80 0.05 21.00
N ILE A 119 -0.20 0.87 21.31
CA ILE A 119 -0.35 2.19 20.69
C ILE A 119 0.91 3.02 21.00
N PRO A 120 1.57 3.60 19.98
CA PRO A 120 2.75 4.42 20.23
C PRO A 120 2.34 5.67 21.02
N ALA A 121 3.11 5.98 22.06
CA ALA A 121 2.90 7.16 22.89
C ALA A 121 3.77 8.32 22.43
N SER A 122 4.88 8.03 21.76
CA SER A 122 5.85 9.01 21.31
C SER A 122 6.55 8.61 20.01
N PHE A 123 7.32 9.53 19.44
CA PHE A 123 8.23 9.24 18.31
C PHE A 123 9.23 8.13 18.62
N LEU A 124 9.62 7.95 19.89
CA LEU A 124 10.53 6.90 20.29
C LEU A 124 9.92 5.50 20.15
N ASP A 125 8.61 5.38 20.06
CA ASP A 125 7.91 4.10 19.86
C ASP A 125 7.79 3.73 18.37
N ILE A 126 8.29 4.60 17.47
CA ILE A 126 8.15 4.43 16.03
C ILE A 126 9.53 4.28 15.39
N ARG A 127 9.62 3.31 14.47
CA ARG A 127 10.73 3.15 13.54
C ARG A 127 10.28 3.63 12.17
N LEU A 128 10.85 4.75 11.72
CA LEU A 128 10.64 5.22 10.36
C LEU A 128 11.49 4.33 9.42
N PRO A 129 10.88 3.64 8.44
CA PRO A 129 11.65 2.86 7.47
C PRO A 129 12.47 3.77 6.55
N ILE A 130 12.03 5.03 6.39
CA ILE A 130 12.64 6.02 5.51
C ILE A 130 13.10 7.21 6.35
N ARG A 131 14.42 7.36 6.53
CA ARG A 131 15.00 8.57 7.13
C ARG A 131 15.03 9.64 6.06
N SER A 132 13.96 10.42 5.94
CA SER A 132 13.98 11.65 5.13
C SER A 132 15.11 12.55 5.64
N THR A 133 16.24 12.55 4.94
CA THR A 133 17.35 13.46 5.27
C THR A 133 17.51 14.52 4.19
N VAL A 134 17.42 14.21 2.91
CA VAL A 134 17.42 15.25 1.86
C VAL A 134 16.79 14.67 0.59
N GLY A 135 15.62 15.18 0.18
CA GLY A 135 14.93 14.73 -1.03
C GLY A 135 13.75 13.83 -0.69
N GLY A 136 12.60 14.45 -0.41
CA GLY A 136 11.35 13.75 -0.17
C GLY A 136 11.01 12.79 -1.29
N ILE A 137 10.36 11.68 -0.90
CA ILE A 137 9.71 10.74 -1.83
C ILE A 137 8.82 11.59 -2.72
N SER A 138 9.29 11.88 -3.92
CA SER A 138 8.52 12.60 -4.91
C SER A 138 7.65 11.56 -5.61
N ALA A 139 6.37 11.87 -5.78
CA ALA A 139 5.44 11.24 -6.70
C ALA A 139 5.17 9.73 -6.55
N PHE A 140 4.03 9.42 -5.93
CA PHE A 140 3.38 8.13 -6.00
C PHE A 140 2.63 7.98 -7.33
N GLN A 141 3.34 7.91 -8.46
CA GLN A 141 2.67 7.88 -9.76
C GLN A 141 1.94 6.54 -10.00
N GLN A 142 0.71 6.44 -9.51
CA GLN A 142 -0.16 5.28 -9.66
C GLN A 142 -0.65 5.17 -11.10
N TYR A 143 0.07 4.47 -11.95
CA TYR A 143 -0.52 4.04 -13.22
C TYR A 143 -1.54 2.94 -12.95
N LEU A 144 -2.81 3.30 -12.94
CA LEU A 144 -3.93 2.39 -13.20
C LEU A 144 -4.16 2.33 -14.72
N SER A 145 -3.13 2.02 -15.51
CA SER A 145 -3.08 2.28 -16.96
C SER A 145 -4.17 1.63 -17.80
N ASP A 146 -4.97 0.70 -17.28
CA ASP A 146 -5.94 -0.06 -18.08
C ASP A 146 -7.32 -0.22 -17.42
N LEU A 147 -7.73 0.71 -16.57
CA LEU A 147 -9.14 0.77 -16.15
C LEU A 147 -10.11 1.23 -17.27
N GLN A 148 -9.64 1.41 -18.51
CA GLN A 148 -10.51 1.68 -19.67
C GLN A 148 -11.60 0.60 -19.86
N LYS A 149 -11.33 -0.66 -19.51
CA LYS A 149 -12.34 -1.75 -19.54
C LYS A 149 -13.29 -1.75 -18.34
N CYS A 150 -13.03 -0.87 -17.39
CA CYS A 150 -13.61 -0.95 -16.07
C CYS A 150 -14.70 0.15 -15.91
N THR A 151 -14.81 1.10 -16.83
CA THR A 151 -15.97 1.99 -16.93
C THR A 151 -17.07 1.33 -17.76
N THR A 152 -18.02 0.63 -17.14
CA THR A 152 -19.35 0.50 -17.75
C THR A 152 -19.96 1.89 -17.82
N GLY A 153 -20.62 2.26 -18.92
CA GLY A 153 -21.00 3.62 -19.32
C GLY A 153 -21.69 4.57 -18.33
N ASN A 154 -21.91 4.17 -17.07
CA ASN A 154 -22.52 4.96 -16.00
C ASN A 154 -21.68 5.10 -14.70
N GLY A 155 -20.39 4.70 -14.60
CA GLY A 155 -19.61 4.91 -13.37
C GLY A 155 -18.24 4.20 -13.25
N VAL A 156 -17.54 4.40 -12.12
CA VAL A 156 -16.36 3.59 -11.77
C VAL A 156 -16.77 2.14 -11.63
N THR A 157 -15.90 1.29 -12.11
CA THR A 157 -15.88 -0.16 -11.90
C THR A 157 -16.11 -0.51 -10.45
N ARG A 158 -17.00 -1.47 -10.26
CA ARG A 158 -17.18 -2.18 -9.01
C ARG A 158 -17.03 -3.65 -9.31
N THR A 159 -15.98 -4.23 -8.77
CA THR A 159 -15.72 -5.66 -8.92
C THR A 159 -16.46 -6.47 -7.84
N LEU A 160 -16.80 -5.84 -6.72
CA LEU A 160 -17.46 -6.49 -5.59
C LEU A 160 -18.96 -6.17 -5.52
N PRO A 161 -19.78 -7.11 -5.01
CA PRO A 161 -21.20 -6.88 -4.84
C PRO A 161 -21.47 -5.74 -3.86
N THR A 162 -22.46 -4.89 -4.16
CA THR A 162 -23.00 -3.89 -3.23
C THR A 162 -23.78 -4.58 -2.11
N THR A 163 -23.08 -5.14 -1.13
CA THR A 163 -23.72 -5.52 0.13
C THR A 163 -24.01 -4.24 0.91
N ARG A 164 -25.28 -4.00 1.26
CA ARG A 164 -25.73 -2.84 2.06
C ARG A 164 -24.96 -2.64 3.37
N ALA A 165 -24.28 -3.69 3.84
CA ALA A 165 -23.59 -3.77 5.12
C ALA A 165 -22.24 -3.02 5.20
N PHE A 166 -21.55 -2.75 4.07
CA PHE A 166 -20.22 -2.14 4.12
C PHE A 166 -20.18 -0.78 3.43
N ARG A 167 -20.22 0.30 4.23
CA ARG A 167 -19.97 1.67 3.78
C ARG A 167 -18.58 2.10 4.27
N VAL A 168 -17.70 2.46 3.36
CA VAL A 168 -16.39 3.02 3.72
C VAL A 168 -16.56 4.49 4.04
N GLY A 169 -16.80 4.81 5.31
CA GLY A 169 -16.86 6.20 5.79
C GLY A 169 -17.91 7.09 5.10
N ARG A 170 -17.56 8.37 4.92
CA ARG A 170 -18.43 9.42 4.34
C ARG A 170 -18.66 9.27 2.82
N HIS A 171 -17.85 8.47 2.11
CA HIS A 171 -17.80 8.48 0.64
C HIS A 171 -18.64 7.38 -0.05
N GLY A 172 -19.49 6.67 0.70
CA GLY A 172 -20.46 5.72 0.13
C GLY A 172 -19.85 4.36 -0.24
N VAL A 173 -20.41 3.72 -1.28
CA VAL A 173 -19.98 2.40 -1.76
C VAL A 173 -18.60 2.53 -2.40
N ALA A 174 -17.59 1.87 -1.81
CA ALA A 174 -16.20 1.99 -2.23
C ALA A 174 -16.01 1.49 -3.67
N SER A 175 -15.39 2.31 -4.51
CA SER A 175 -14.88 1.88 -5.81
C SER A 175 -13.62 1.04 -5.64
N ASP A 176 -13.26 0.20 -6.60
CA ASP A 176 -12.00 -0.57 -6.57
C ASP A 176 -10.78 0.33 -6.30
N ILE A 177 -10.74 1.51 -6.93
CA ILE A 177 -9.68 2.51 -6.71
C ILE A 177 -9.71 3.02 -5.27
N GLY A 178 -10.89 3.39 -4.78
CA GLY A 178 -11.03 3.90 -3.41
C GLY A 178 -10.61 2.86 -2.39
N ILE A 179 -10.93 1.57 -2.63
CA ILE A 179 -10.42 0.46 -1.82
C ILE A 179 -8.89 0.46 -1.85
N LEU A 180 -8.28 0.40 -3.03
CA LEU A 180 -6.81 0.32 -3.16
C LEU A 180 -6.06 1.56 -2.64
N LEU A 181 -6.71 2.70 -2.50
CA LEU A 181 -6.12 3.92 -1.95
C LEU A 181 -6.05 3.92 -0.42
N ILE A 182 -6.89 3.15 0.29
CA ILE A 182 -6.95 3.17 1.78
C ILE A 182 -5.58 2.90 2.43
N PRO A 183 -4.80 1.87 2.04
CA PRO A 183 -3.54 1.59 2.72
C PRO A 183 -2.54 2.75 2.61
N PHE A 184 -2.55 3.50 1.50
CA PHE A 184 -1.63 4.62 1.27
C PHE A 184 -1.83 5.77 2.25
N LEU A 185 -2.99 5.88 2.90
CA LEU A 185 -3.24 6.85 3.99
C LEU A 185 -2.26 6.66 5.18
N ARG A 186 -1.51 5.56 5.22
CA ARG A 186 -0.48 5.28 6.24
C ARG A 186 0.90 5.81 5.90
N ILE A 187 1.14 6.17 4.64
CA ILE A 187 2.43 6.70 4.23
C ILE A 187 2.52 8.15 4.70
N ARG A 188 3.71 8.56 5.14
CA ARG A 188 4.03 9.95 5.45
C ARG A 188 5.20 10.36 4.55
N THR A 189 4.97 11.28 3.62
CA THR A 189 5.97 11.82 2.69
C THR A 189 5.77 13.32 2.46
N GLN A 190 6.85 14.02 2.11
CA GLN A 190 6.81 15.43 1.73
C GLN A 190 5.99 15.69 0.46
N ARG A 191 5.90 14.73 -0.47
CA ARG A 191 5.22 14.91 -1.75
C ARG A 191 4.47 13.65 -2.17
N LEU A 192 3.22 13.82 -2.56
CA LEU A 192 2.40 12.79 -3.17
C LEU A 192 1.85 13.33 -4.48
N HIS A 193 2.05 12.57 -5.55
CA HIS A 193 1.40 12.78 -6.83
C HIS A 193 0.60 11.52 -7.08
N ILE A 194 -0.61 11.62 -7.61
CA ILE A 194 -1.43 10.45 -7.92
C ILE A 194 -1.92 10.65 -9.35
N ASP A 195 -1.58 9.69 -10.21
CA ASP A 195 -2.11 9.66 -11.54
C ASP A 195 -3.33 8.76 -11.61
N LEU A 196 -4.30 9.20 -12.40
CA LEU A 196 -5.61 8.59 -12.51
C LEU A 196 -5.95 8.49 -14.00
N PRO A 197 -6.61 7.42 -14.47
CA PRO A 197 -7.00 7.34 -15.88
C PRO A 197 -7.89 8.50 -16.28
N THR A 198 -7.64 9.07 -17.45
CA THR A 198 -8.19 10.33 -17.95
C THR A 198 -9.71 10.31 -18.23
N HIS A 199 -10.33 9.13 -18.33
CA HIS A 199 -11.75 8.96 -18.68
C HIS A 199 -12.66 8.66 -17.46
N ARG A 200 -12.74 9.59 -16.49
CA ARG A 200 -13.44 9.40 -15.19
C ARG A 200 -14.74 10.20 -14.99
N ALA A 201 -15.39 10.66 -16.06
CA ALA A 201 -16.42 11.72 -16.00
C ALA A 201 -17.53 11.55 -14.93
N ALA A 202 -17.97 10.33 -14.60
CA ALA A 202 -19.09 10.08 -13.67
C ALA A 202 -18.66 9.80 -12.20
N ALA A 203 -17.36 9.77 -11.92
CA ALA A 203 -16.78 9.23 -10.68
C ALA A 203 -16.05 10.26 -9.81
N ARG A 204 -15.94 11.49 -10.32
CA ARG A 204 -14.99 12.50 -9.86
C ARG A 204 -15.12 12.76 -8.36
N CYS A 205 -16.30 13.14 -7.86
CA CYS A 205 -16.41 13.64 -6.48
C CYS A 205 -15.87 12.70 -5.39
N ALA A 206 -16.30 11.44 -5.32
CA ALA A 206 -15.93 10.58 -4.19
C ALA A 206 -14.46 10.12 -4.20
N VAL A 207 -13.86 9.93 -5.39
CA VAL A 207 -12.44 9.56 -5.51
C VAL A 207 -11.55 10.79 -5.36
N ASP A 208 -12.00 11.95 -5.84
CA ASP A 208 -11.27 13.20 -5.70
C ASP A 208 -11.20 13.62 -4.22
N ASP A 209 -12.31 13.52 -3.46
CA ASP A 209 -12.31 13.76 -2.00
C ASP A 209 -11.27 12.87 -1.30
N GLN A 210 -11.23 11.58 -1.64
CA GLN A 210 -10.28 10.63 -1.05
C GLN A 210 -8.84 10.96 -1.43
N ILE A 211 -8.60 11.54 -2.60
CA ILE A 211 -7.28 11.98 -3.04
C ILE A 211 -6.85 13.23 -2.29
N GLU A 212 -7.75 14.18 -2.09
CA GLU A 212 -7.50 15.37 -1.27
C GLU A 212 -7.16 14.96 0.17
N ASP A 213 -7.95 14.07 0.77
CA ASP A 213 -7.69 13.49 2.10
C ASP A 213 -6.32 12.80 2.13
N LEU A 214 -6.03 11.98 1.12
CA LEU A 214 -4.75 11.26 1.02
C LEU A 214 -3.57 12.22 0.88
N GLN A 215 -3.70 13.31 0.12
CA GLN A 215 -2.65 14.32 0.02
C GLN A 215 -2.43 15.05 1.36
N ALA A 216 -3.50 15.41 2.06
CA ALA A 216 -3.44 16.06 3.37
C ALA A 216 -2.77 15.16 4.42
N ASP A 217 -3.20 13.91 4.54
CA ASP A 217 -2.66 12.97 5.53
C ASP A 217 -1.22 12.56 5.23
N THR A 218 -0.93 12.33 3.95
CA THR A 218 0.40 11.88 3.53
C THR A 218 1.46 12.96 3.77
N THR A 219 1.10 14.24 3.59
CA THR A 219 2.02 15.37 3.82
C THR A 219 2.18 15.77 5.28
N SER A 220 1.45 15.11 6.20
CA SER A 220 1.62 15.30 7.63
C SER A 220 3.04 14.97 8.10
N THR A 221 3.60 15.86 8.92
CA THR A 221 4.90 15.64 9.59
C THR A 221 4.78 14.70 10.79
N VAL A 222 3.55 14.38 11.22
CA VAL A 222 3.28 13.47 12.34
C VAL A 222 3.30 12.02 11.82
N PRO A 223 4.17 11.15 12.36
CA PRO A 223 4.19 9.74 11.99
C PRO A 223 2.87 9.04 12.25
N PHE A 224 2.52 8.11 11.37
CA PHE A 224 1.34 7.27 11.51
C PHE A 224 1.34 6.49 12.84
N GLY A 225 0.25 6.62 13.60
CA GLY A 225 0.02 6.08 14.94
C GLY A 225 0.02 7.14 16.04
N LEU A 226 0.62 8.31 15.80
CA LEU A 226 0.65 9.41 16.76
C LEU A 226 -0.47 10.43 16.56
N ASN A 227 -0.99 10.58 15.33
CA ASN A 227 -2.08 11.50 15.03
C ASN A 227 -3.44 10.90 15.41
N SER A 228 -3.76 10.95 16.69
CA SER A 228 -4.85 10.15 17.28
C SER A 228 -5.81 10.95 18.16
N GLY A 229 -5.55 12.25 18.30
CA GLY A 229 -6.35 13.17 19.12
C GLY A 229 -7.15 14.14 18.25
N TRP A 230 -8.35 14.47 18.71
CA TRP A 230 -9.21 15.54 18.17
C TRP A 230 -8.45 16.88 18.02
N PRO A 231 -8.76 17.75 17.02
CA PRO A 231 -9.80 17.66 15.99
C PRO A 231 -9.24 17.87 14.57
N VAL A 232 -8.98 16.81 13.77
CA VAL A 232 -8.79 16.98 12.30
C VAL A 232 -9.15 15.66 11.60
N ASN A 233 -9.71 15.79 10.40
CA ASN A 233 -10.65 14.91 9.72
C ASN A 233 -10.27 13.43 9.48
N TYR A 234 -9.03 13.00 9.71
CA TYR A 234 -8.66 11.58 9.76
C TYR A 234 -7.62 11.34 10.86
N HIS A 235 -8.09 10.86 12.01
CA HIS A 235 -7.18 10.28 12.99
C HIS A 235 -6.63 8.98 12.44
N ASP A 236 -5.36 8.66 12.69
CA ASP A 236 -4.74 7.39 12.29
C ASP A 236 -5.60 6.19 12.73
N SER A 237 -6.36 6.35 13.83
CA SER A 237 -7.40 5.42 14.29
C SER A 237 -8.49 5.11 13.26
N LEU A 238 -9.02 6.13 12.57
CA LEU A 238 -10.03 5.95 11.54
C LEU A 238 -9.46 5.23 10.31
N ILE A 239 -8.24 5.57 9.90
CA ILE A 239 -7.53 4.90 8.81
C ILE A 239 -7.35 3.41 9.16
N MET A 240 -6.83 3.11 10.36
CA MET A 240 -6.68 1.73 10.84
C MET A 240 -8.01 0.97 10.92
N ARG A 241 -9.09 1.66 11.32
CA ARG A 241 -10.43 1.08 11.34
C ARG A 241 -10.89 0.72 9.92
N GLN A 242 -10.75 1.63 8.96
CA GLN A 242 -11.15 1.41 7.57
C GLN A 242 -10.35 0.28 6.94
N GLU A 243 -9.02 0.27 7.10
CA GLU A 243 -8.15 -0.78 6.59
C GLU A 243 -8.47 -2.15 7.23
N GLY A 244 -8.69 -2.19 8.54
CA GLY A 244 -9.06 -3.41 9.26
C GLY A 244 -10.42 -3.94 8.82
N ALA A 245 -11.42 -3.07 8.72
CA ALA A 245 -12.75 -3.41 8.26
C ALA A 245 -12.74 -3.92 6.81
N MET A 246 -11.96 -3.28 5.94
CA MET A 246 -11.78 -3.70 4.54
C MET A 246 -11.10 -5.06 4.46
N SER A 247 -10.04 -5.28 5.24
CA SER A 247 -9.35 -6.58 5.28
C SER A 247 -10.27 -7.71 5.70
N LEU A 248 -11.12 -7.48 6.71
CA LEU A 248 -12.11 -8.45 7.17
C LEU A 248 -13.18 -8.73 6.12
N TRP A 249 -13.71 -7.68 5.49
CA TRP A 249 -14.76 -7.82 4.48
C TRP A 249 -14.24 -8.53 3.22
N LEU A 250 -13.03 -8.20 2.75
CA LEU A 250 -12.41 -8.88 1.61
C LEU A 250 -12.08 -10.35 1.92
N ASP A 251 -11.65 -10.65 3.15
CA ASP A 251 -11.40 -12.03 3.60
C ASP A 251 -12.70 -12.86 3.67
N ASP A 252 -13.78 -12.30 4.21
CA ASP A 252 -15.11 -12.93 4.26
C ASP A 252 -15.67 -13.17 2.85
N LEU A 253 -15.56 -12.17 1.96
CA LEU A 253 -16.02 -12.32 0.59
C LEU A 253 -15.24 -13.40 -0.19
N LEU A 254 -13.96 -13.61 0.12
CA LEU A 254 -13.09 -14.52 -0.62
C LEU A 254 -13.64 -15.96 -0.66
N ASP A 255 -14.35 -16.40 0.38
CA ASP A 255 -14.98 -17.72 0.43
C ASP A 255 -16.06 -17.92 -0.64
N ASN A 256 -16.70 -16.83 -1.05
CA ASN A 256 -17.79 -16.84 -2.03
C ASN A 256 -17.36 -16.33 -3.42
N MET A 257 -16.11 -15.91 -3.58
CA MET A 257 -15.60 -15.39 -4.85
C MET A 257 -15.35 -16.51 -5.86
N LYS A 258 -15.71 -16.24 -7.12
CA LYS A 258 -15.40 -17.11 -8.27
C LYS A 258 -14.16 -16.59 -9.01
N GLY A 259 -13.57 -17.45 -9.84
CA GLY A 259 -12.45 -17.10 -10.73
C GLY A 259 -11.12 -17.72 -10.33
N ALA A 260 -10.16 -17.72 -11.26
CA ALA A 260 -8.85 -18.35 -11.05
C ALA A 260 -8.08 -17.72 -9.88
N THR A 261 -8.06 -16.38 -9.77
CA THR A 261 -7.35 -15.70 -8.68
C THR A 261 -7.91 -16.05 -7.31
N ALA A 262 -9.24 -16.14 -7.15
CA ALA A 262 -9.86 -16.57 -5.89
C ALA A 262 -9.46 -18.00 -5.51
N ARG A 263 -9.37 -18.90 -6.50
CA ARG A 263 -8.90 -20.29 -6.30
C ARG A 263 -7.45 -20.40 -5.87
N TYR A 264 -6.59 -19.42 -6.18
CA TYR A 264 -5.21 -19.36 -5.66
C TYR A 264 -5.17 -18.74 -4.26
N LEU A 265 -5.93 -17.67 -4.05
CA LEU A 265 -5.97 -16.94 -2.77
C LEU A 265 -6.56 -17.77 -1.62
N GLN A 266 -7.54 -18.64 -1.88
CA GLN A 266 -8.15 -19.48 -0.86
C GLN A 266 -7.13 -20.45 -0.21
N PRO A 267 -6.40 -21.30 -0.98
CA PRO A 267 -5.29 -22.09 -0.45
C PRO A 267 -4.20 -21.24 0.22
N ASP A 268 -3.77 -20.13 -0.40
CA ASP A 268 -2.75 -19.22 0.16
C ASP A 268 -3.13 -18.78 1.58
N ARG A 269 -4.43 -18.49 1.83
CA ARG A 269 -4.94 -18.12 3.14
C ARG A 269 -4.80 -19.25 4.16
N PHE A 270 -5.05 -20.50 3.77
CA PHE A 270 -4.95 -21.65 4.67
C PHE A 270 -3.50 -22.01 4.99
N GLU A 271 -2.60 -21.99 4.00
CA GLU A 271 -1.17 -22.27 4.18
C GLU A 271 -0.51 -21.29 5.16
N THR A 272 -1.08 -20.10 5.28
CA THR A 272 -0.54 -19.02 6.10
C THR A 272 -1.30 -18.80 7.40
N TRP A 273 -2.29 -19.64 7.69
CA TRP A 273 -3.11 -19.56 8.90
C TRP A 273 -2.31 -19.96 10.14
N CYS A 274 -1.83 -18.97 10.88
CA CYS A 274 -1.04 -19.14 12.09
C CYS A 274 -1.53 -18.22 13.23
N ASP A 275 -0.97 -18.37 14.42
CA ASP A 275 -1.35 -17.53 15.57
C ASP A 275 -1.09 -16.05 15.35
N VAL A 276 -0.10 -15.70 14.53
CA VAL A 276 0.16 -14.31 14.13
C VAL A 276 -0.96 -13.79 13.24
N TYR A 277 -1.43 -14.59 12.27
CA TYR A 277 -2.56 -14.23 11.42
C TYR A 277 -3.84 -14.01 12.25
N LYS A 278 -4.18 -14.97 13.12
CA LYS A 278 -5.35 -14.86 14.03
C LYS A 278 -5.29 -13.61 14.89
N ARG A 279 -4.09 -13.27 15.41
CA ARG A 279 -3.88 -12.07 16.22
C ARG A 279 -4.08 -10.80 15.39
N ASN A 280 -3.52 -10.75 14.18
CA ASN A 280 -3.71 -9.62 13.27
C ASN A 280 -5.19 -9.43 12.92
N LEU A 281 -5.92 -10.52 12.65
CA LEU A 281 -7.37 -10.50 12.44
C LEU A 281 -8.11 -9.95 13.66
N GLY A 282 -7.73 -10.39 14.87
CA GLY A 282 -8.24 -9.85 16.13
C GLY A 282 -7.96 -8.35 16.30
N GLN A 283 -6.79 -7.87 15.88
CA GLN A 283 -6.47 -6.44 15.87
C GLN A 283 -7.30 -5.67 14.83
N CYS A 284 -7.57 -6.23 13.65
CA CYS A 284 -8.48 -5.64 12.68
C CYS A 284 -9.90 -5.51 13.25
N LEU A 285 -10.37 -6.51 13.99
CA LEU A 285 -11.70 -6.53 14.62
C LEU A 285 -11.81 -5.57 15.80
N PHE A 286 -10.92 -5.69 16.79
CA PHE A 286 -11.06 -5.03 18.09
C PHE A 286 -10.17 -3.79 18.25
N GLY A 287 -9.24 -3.56 17.34
CA GLY A 287 -8.28 -2.47 17.41
C GLY A 287 -7.26 -2.65 18.53
N TYR A 288 -6.70 -1.53 18.96
CA TYR A 288 -5.74 -1.43 20.06
C TYR A 288 -6.38 -0.70 21.24
N LYS A 289 -6.11 -1.18 22.45
CA LYS A 289 -6.56 -0.53 23.70
C LYS A 289 -5.37 -0.17 24.57
N SER A 290 -5.36 1.06 25.08
CA SER A 290 -4.40 1.53 26.09
C SER A 290 -5.11 2.47 27.06
N GLY A 291 -5.44 1.97 28.25
CA GLY A 291 -6.27 2.70 29.21
C GLY A 291 -7.66 2.98 28.64
N THR A 292 -8.07 4.25 28.60
CA THR A 292 -9.34 4.70 28.01
C THR A 292 -9.26 4.91 26.49
N ARG A 293 -8.06 4.89 25.90
CA ARG A 293 -7.84 5.18 24.47
C ARG A 293 -8.00 3.90 23.66
N THR A 294 -8.85 3.96 22.63
CA THR A 294 -9.01 2.91 21.62
C THR A 294 -8.60 3.44 20.26
N VAL A 295 -7.81 2.67 19.51
CA VAL A 295 -7.33 3.04 18.17
C VAL A 295 -7.66 1.91 17.19
N GLY A 296 -8.35 2.22 16.08
CA GLY A 296 -8.75 1.24 15.07
C GLY A 296 -9.96 0.38 15.46
N GLY A 297 -10.02 -0.83 14.89
CA GLY A 297 -11.03 -1.85 15.20
C GLY A 297 -12.34 -1.69 14.43
N ALA A 298 -12.65 -2.65 13.56
CA ALA A 298 -13.86 -2.69 12.74
C ALA A 298 -15.16 -2.84 13.56
N ALA A 299 -15.11 -3.51 14.72
CA ALA A 299 -16.28 -3.76 15.58
C ALA A 299 -16.74 -2.54 16.39
N SER A 300 -16.11 -1.37 16.21
CA SER A 300 -16.48 -0.12 16.88
C SER A 300 -17.46 0.75 16.07
N VAL A 301 -18.24 0.10 15.18
CA VAL A 301 -19.27 0.70 14.30
C VAL A 301 -20.66 0.33 14.80
#